data_AF-A0A3M1K2F0-F1
#
_entry.id   AF-A0A3M1K2F0-F1
#
_cell.length_a   1.000
_cell.length_b   1.000
_cell.length_c   1.000
_cell.angle_alpha   90.00
_cell.angle_beta   90.00
_cell.angle_gamma   90.00
#
_symmetry.space_group_name_H-M   'P 1'
#
loop_
_entity.id
_entity.type
_entity.pdbx_description
1 polymer ?
#
loop_
_entity_poly.entity_id
_entity_poly.type
_entity_poly.pdbx_seq_one_letter_code
_entity_poly.pdbx_strand_id
1 'polypeptide(L)'
;MRVTVLAFHPESVDRAIEQLEALYPDQQFDLEYVYPSIAFSDADVLDEELRAGIEARFADLELELRYLHCAPAEFLSALFQGQPPALVVVAYRFYSERVALTTNMLLMRRFPTLLIGYDE
;
A
#
# COMPACT_ATOMS: atom_id res chain seq x y z
N MET A 1 -4.43 -10.26 14.68
CA MET A 1 -3.89 -10.45 13.32
C MET A 1 -3.27 -9.14 12.88
N ARG A 2 -2.00 -9.13 12.45
CA ARG A 2 -1.33 -7.90 11.99
C ARG A 2 -1.85 -7.51 10.61
N VAL A 3 -2.38 -6.30 10.48
CA VAL A 3 -2.93 -5.76 9.24
C VAL A 3 -2.29 -4.41 8.96
N THR A 4 -1.82 -4.22 7.75
CA THR A 4 -1.31 -2.92 7.30
C THR A 4 -2.36 -2.28 6.40
N VAL A 5 -2.82 -1.08 6.76
CA VAL A 5 -3.79 -0.30 5.99
C VAL A 5 -3.06 0.79 5.21
N LEU A 6 -3.10 0.67 3.88
CA LEU A 6 -2.61 1.66 2.93
C LEU A 6 -3.74 2.61 2.57
N ALA A 7 -3.74 3.77 3.19
CA ALA A 7 -4.79 4.77 3.05
C ALA A 7 -4.32 5.93 2.19
N PHE A 8 -4.80 5.98 0.94
CA PHE A 8 -4.53 7.10 0.02
C PHE A 8 -5.29 8.40 0.37
N HIS A 9 -6.08 8.37 1.45
CA HIS A 9 -6.75 9.51 2.06
C HIS A 9 -7.01 9.22 3.55
N PRO A 10 -6.96 10.21 4.47
CA PRO A 10 -7.22 9.98 5.89
C PRO A 10 -8.54 9.27 6.19
N GLU A 11 -9.61 9.69 5.52
CA GLU A 11 -10.95 9.09 5.68
C GLU A 11 -11.02 7.63 5.17
N SER A 12 -10.03 7.17 4.40
CA SER A 12 -9.95 5.76 3.97
C SER A 12 -9.79 4.81 5.13
N VAL A 13 -9.17 5.27 6.22
CA VAL A 13 -8.81 4.43 7.34
C VAL A 13 -10.05 3.97 8.08
N ASP A 14 -10.95 4.90 8.43
CA ASP A 14 -12.17 4.56 9.16
C ASP A 14 -13.04 3.58 8.36
N ARG A 15 -13.17 3.81 7.05
CA ARG A 15 -13.89 2.90 6.15
C ARG A 15 -13.24 1.53 6.03
N ALA A 16 -11.92 1.48 5.98
CA ALA A 16 -11.18 0.22 5.97
C ALA A 16 -11.40 -0.57 7.27
N ILE A 17 -11.40 0.11 8.41
CA ILE A 17 -11.65 -0.51 9.72
C ILE A 17 -13.08 -1.04 9.79
N GLU A 18 -14.08 -0.22 9.46
CA GLU A 18 -15.50 -0.63 9.47
C GLU A 18 -15.73 -1.90 8.63
N GLN A 19 -15.14 -1.97 7.44
CA GLN A 19 -15.26 -3.14 6.57
C GLN A 19 -14.47 -4.34 7.08
N LEU A 20 -13.28 -4.15 7.65
CA LEU A 20 -12.50 -5.23 8.27
C LEU A 20 -13.26 -5.87 9.44
N GLU A 21 -13.82 -5.05 10.32
CA GLU A 21 -14.62 -5.51 11.46
C GLU A 21 -15.90 -6.21 11.00
N ALA A 22 -16.54 -5.73 9.93
CA ALA A 22 -17.71 -6.39 9.35
C ALA A 22 -17.38 -7.77 8.73
N LEU A 23 -16.21 -7.90 8.10
CA LEU A 23 -15.78 -9.16 7.47
C LEU A 23 -15.25 -10.18 8.48
N TYR A 24 -14.66 -9.73 9.60
CA TYR A 24 -14.07 -10.60 10.62
C TYR A 24 -14.44 -10.14 12.04
N PRO A 25 -15.72 -10.27 12.44
CA PRO A 25 -16.23 -9.68 13.69
C PRO A 25 -15.60 -10.24 14.97
N ASP A 26 -15.11 -11.48 14.94
CA ASP A 26 -14.50 -12.14 16.10
C ASP A 26 -12.96 -12.02 16.13
N GLN A 27 -12.37 -11.33 15.15
CA GLN A 27 -10.93 -11.25 14.96
C GLN A 27 -10.38 -9.95 15.55
N GLN A 28 -9.45 -10.05 16.51
CA GLN A 28 -8.68 -8.88 16.96
C GLN A 28 -7.61 -8.53 15.92
N PHE A 29 -7.51 -7.25 15.57
CA PHE A 29 -6.53 -6.72 14.63
C PHE A 29 -5.46 -5.89 15.34
N ASP A 30 -4.22 -6.02 14.88
CA ASP A 30 -3.10 -5.14 15.21
C ASP A 30 -2.84 -4.29 13.96
N LEU A 31 -3.32 -3.04 14.00
CA LEU A 31 -3.44 -2.17 12.84
C LEU A 31 -2.24 -1.24 12.72
N GLU A 32 -1.63 -1.25 11.52
CA GLU A 32 -0.57 -0.33 11.13
C GLU A 32 -1.07 0.54 9.97
N TYR A 33 -1.07 1.86 10.15
CA TYR A 33 -1.55 2.81 9.14
C TYR A 33 -0.39 3.42 8.37
N VAL A 34 -0.51 3.39 7.05
CA VAL A 34 0.44 4.02 6.15
C VAL A 34 -0.34 4.95 5.24
N TYR A 35 0.06 6.22 5.25
CA TYR A 35 -0.47 7.25 4.36
C TYR A 35 0.53 7.48 3.24
N PRO A 36 0.34 6.85 2.07
CA PRO A 36 1.25 7.03 0.96
C PRO A 36 1.14 8.49 0.51
N SER A 37 2.23 9.25 0.62
CA SER A 37 2.25 10.62 0.13
C SER A 37 2.16 10.57 -1.40
N ILE A 38 0.98 10.83 -1.95
CA ILE A 38 0.81 11.07 -3.39
C ILE A 38 1.28 12.50 -3.66
N ALA A 39 2.55 12.78 -3.43
CA ALA A 39 3.14 14.00 -3.97
C ALA A 39 3.23 13.79 -5.48
N PHE A 40 2.31 14.39 -6.24
CA PHE A 40 2.47 14.58 -7.69
C PHE A 40 3.59 15.62 -7.99
N SER A 41 4.67 15.62 -7.20
CA SER A 41 5.83 16.45 -7.46
C SER A 41 6.87 15.58 -8.13
N ASP A 42 7.05 15.82 -9.43
CA ASP A 42 8.23 15.52 -10.24
C ASP A 42 9.30 14.65 -9.54
N ALA A 43 9.16 13.33 -9.73
CA ALA A 43 10.22 12.31 -9.95
C ALA A 43 11.53 12.25 -9.14
N ASP A 44 11.85 13.09 -8.14
CA ASP A 44 13.26 13.31 -7.78
C ASP A 44 13.72 12.95 -6.34
N VAL A 45 13.03 12.12 -5.56
CA VAL A 45 13.63 11.64 -4.29
C VAL A 45 13.32 10.17 -3.96
N LEU A 46 13.97 9.25 -4.69
CA LEU A 46 14.35 7.96 -4.14
C LEU A 46 15.88 7.96 -4.03
N ASP A 47 16.41 7.62 -2.85
CA ASP A 47 17.85 7.40 -2.67
C ASP A 47 18.35 6.40 -3.74
N GLU A 48 19.52 6.65 -4.35
CA GLU A 48 20.08 5.84 -5.43
C GLU A 48 20.25 4.38 -5.02
N GLU A 49 20.58 4.12 -3.74
CA GLU A 49 20.74 2.77 -3.22
C GLU A 49 19.41 2.01 -3.16
N LEU A 50 18.34 2.70 -2.76
CA LEU A 50 17.00 2.16 -2.76
C LEU A 50 16.46 1.97 -4.18
N ARG A 51 16.71 2.94 -5.07
CA ARG A 51 16.34 2.84 -6.48
C ARG A 51 16.98 1.63 -7.11
N ALA A 52 18.29 1.44 -6.91
CA ALA A 52 19.03 0.27 -7.40
C ALA A 52 18.52 -1.04 -6.77
N GLY A 53 18.18 -1.04 -5.48
CA GLY A 53 17.61 -2.21 -4.80
C GLY A 53 16.24 -2.63 -5.32
N ILE A 54 15.42 -1.66 -5.73
CA ILE A 54 14.12 -1.91 -6.34
C ILE A 54 14.33 -2.31 -7.82
N GLU A 55 15.07 -1.56 -8.63
CA GLU A 55 15.36 -1.88 -10.04
C GLU A 55 15.97 -3.29 -10.20
N ALA A 56 16.92 -3.68 -9.33
CA ALA A 56 17.56 -5.00 -9.38
C ALA A 56 16.62 -6.16 -9.02
N ARG A 57 15.58 -5.91 -8.22
CA ARG A 57 14.59 -6.94 -7.81
C ARG A 57 13.34 -6.94 -8.68
N PHE A 58 13.15 -5.91 -9.50
CA PHE A 58 11.92 -5.62 -10.24
C PHE A 58 12.24 -5.12 -11.66
N ALA A 59 13.27 -5.67 -12.33
CA ALA A 59 13.78 -5.20 -13.62
C ALA A 59 12.75 -5.14 -14.78
N ASP A 60 11.62 -5.84 -14.66
CA ASP A 60 10.53 -5.82 -15.66
C ASP A 60 9.48 -4.72 -15.43
N LEU A 61 9.70 -3.83 -14.46
CA LEU A 61 8.66 -2.99 -13.85
C LEU A 61 8.93 -1.49 -13.94
N GLU A 62 9.67 -1.01 -14.94
CA GLU A 62 9.94 0.44 -15.11
C GLU A 62 8.65 1.29 -15.14
N LEU A 63 7.56 0.73 -15.65
CA LEU A 63 6.23 1.34 -15.66
C LEU A 63 5.48 1.20 -14.33
N GLU A 64 5.66 0.09 -13.61
CA GLU A 64 5.05 -0.12 -12.29
C GLU A 64 5.81 0.62 -11.18
N LEU A 65 7.09 0.94 -11.40
CA LEU A 65 7.92 1.77 -10.53
C LEU A 65 7.47 3.22 -10.46
N ARG A 66 7.00 3.76 -11.60
CA ARG A 66 6.42 5.11 -11.66
C ARG A 66 5.18 5.27 -10.76
N TYR A 67 4.47 4.17 -10.50
CA TYR A 67 3.32 4.14 -9.59
C TYR A 67 3.70 3.71 -8.15
N LEU A 68 4.82 2.99 -7.99
CA LEU A 68 5.44 2.71 -6.69
C LEU A 68 6.09 3.94 -6.05
N HIS A 69 6.38 5.03 -6.78
CA HIS A 69 6.81 6.29 -6.17
C HIS A 69 5.78 6.85 -5.17
N CYS A 70 4.52 6.40 -5.23
CA CYS A 70 3.50 6.74 -4.25
C CYS A 70 3.60 5.90 -2.98
N ALA A 71 4.20 4.71 -3.03
CA ALA A 71 4.39 3.84 -1.88
C ALA A 71 5.73 4.21 -1.21
N PRO A 72 5.75 4.77 0.01
CA PRO A 72 6.98 5.26 0.61
C PRO A 72 8.08 4.20 0.60
N ALA A 73 9.30 4.61 0.28
CA ALA A 73 10.53 3.83 0.43
C ALA A 73 10.58 3.00 1.73
N GLU A 74 10.23 3.67 2.81
CA GLU A 74 10.16 3.15 4.17
C GLU A 74 9.09 2.06 4.32
N PHE A 75 7.99 2.14 3.57
CA PHE A 75 6.91 1.14 3.54
C PHE A 75 7.35 -0.15 2.83
N LEU A 76 8.02 -0.05 1.68
CA LEU A 76 8.60 -1.24 1.03
C LEU A 76 9.69 -1.83 1.94
N SER A 77 10.54 -0.98 2.51
CA SER A 77 11.58 -1.43 3.44
C SER A 77 10.99 -2.15 4.66
N ALA A 78 9.95 -1.61 5.31
CA ALA A 78 9.29 -2.22 6.46
C ALA A 78 8.55 -3.53 6.12
N LEU A 79 7.88 -3.58 4.97
CA LEU A 79 7.24 -4.81 4.46
C LEU A 79 8.26 -5.93 4.18
N PHE A 80 9.47 -5.58 3.74
CA PHE A 80 10.49 -6.55 3.32
C PHE A 80 11.59 -6.82 4.36
N GLN A 81 11.71 -6.00 5.40
CA GLN A 81 12.72 -6.16 6.47
C GLN A 81 12.11 -6.60 7.82
N GLY A 82 10.78 -6.51 7.99
CA GLY A 82 10.05 -6.93 9.21
C GLY A 82 9.31 -8.27 9.10
N GLN A 83 8.49 -8.60 10.11
CA GLN A 83 7.51 -9.69 9.98
C GLN A 83 6.44 -9.28 8.96
N PRO A 84 6.13 -10.13 7.97
CA PRO A 84 5.14 -9.83 6.94
C PRO A 84 3.76 -9.61 7.56
N PRO A 85 2.95 -8.65 7.08
CA PRO A 85 1.57 -8.53 7.51
C PRO A 85 0.79 -9.78 7.10
N ALA A 86 -0.19 -10.17 7.91
CA ALA A 86 -1.09 -11.26 7.57
C ALA A 86 -2.12 -10.82 6.50
N LEU A 87 -2.40 -9.52 6.42
CA LEU A 87 -3.29 -8.90 5.45
C LEU A 87 -2.83 -7.47 5.17
N VAL A 88 -2.84 -7.07 3.89
CA VAL A 88 -2.68 -5.67 3.49
C VAL A 88 -4.01 -5.14 2.98
N VAL A 89 -4.52 -4.08 3.58
CA VAL A 89 -5.71 -3.39 3.10
C VAL A 89 -5.29 -2.19 2.27
N VAL A 90 -5.77 -2.11 1.04
CA VAL A 90 -5.56 -0.95 0.16
C VAL A 90 -6.86 -0.16 0.12
N ALA A 91 -6.90 0.99 0.78
CA ALA A 91 -8.10 1.79 0.97
C ALA A 91 -8.00 3.13 0.22
N TYR A 92 -8.91 3.36 -0.72
CA TYR A 92 -8.77 4.44 -1.71
C TYR A 92 -10.10 5.13 -2.07
N ARG A 93 -10.00 6.39 -2.52
CA ARG A 93 -11.09 7.16 -3.17
C ARG A 93 -10.98 7.10 -4.68
N PHE A 94 -12.08 7.36 -5.41
CA PHE A 94 -12.14 7.35 -6.88
C PHE A 94 -10.93 8.00 -7.59
N TYR A 95 -10.52 9.21 -7.21
CA TYR A 95 -9.38 9.90 -7.86
C TYR A 95 -8.02 9.24 -7.64
N SER A 96 -7.91 8.32 -6.67
CA SER A 96 -6.72 7.52 -6.35
C SER A 96 -6.80 6.07 -6.84
N GLU A 97 -7.90 5.68 -7.51
CA GLU A 97 -8.19 4.31 -7.94
C GLU A 97 -7.05 3.68 -8.74
N ARG A 98 -6.50 4.40 -9.72
CA ARG A 98 -5.43 3.86 -10.56
C ARG A 98 -4.18 3.50 -9.77
N VAL A 99 -3.81 4.33 -8.79
CA VAL A 99 -2.65 4.08 -7.93
C VAL A 99 -2.95 2.90 -7.01
N ALA A 100 -4.12 2.90 -6.38
CA ALA A 100 -4.56 1.83 -5.48
C ALA A 100 -4.63 0.46 -6.18
N LEU A 101 -5.16 0.40 -7.41
CA LEU A 101 -5.21 -0.83 -8.20
C LEU A 101 -3.82 -1.35 -8.53
N THR A 102 -2.91 -0.48 -8.99
CA THR A 102 -1.53 -0.87 -9.28
C THR A 102 -0.80 -1.34 -8.02
N THR A 103 -0.92 -0.61 -6.91
CA THR A 103 -0.36 -1.02 -5.61
C THR A 103 -0.93 -2.37 -5.17
N ASN A 104 -2.24 -2.59 -5.30
CA ASN A 104 -2.87 -3.86 -4.97
C ASN A 104 -2.34 -5.00 -5.85
N MET A 105 -2.22 -4.82 -7.17
CA MET A 105 -1.67 -5.83 -8.09
C MET A 105 -0.24 -6.23 -7.74
N LEU A 106 0.59 -5.27 -7.35
CA LEU A 106 1.96 -5.52 -6.90
C LEU A 106 2.00 -6.34 -5.60
N LEU A 107 1.12 -6.02 -4.65
CA LEU A 107 1.10 -6.63 -3.32
C LEU A 107 0.45 -8.03 -3.30
N MET A 108 -0.58 -8.26 -4.13
CA MET A 108 -1.28 -9.56 -4.24
C MET A 108 -0.36 -10.73 -4.58
N ARG A 109 0.80 -10.47 -5.18
CA ARG A 109 1.80 -11.51 -5.48
C ARG A 109 2.55 -12.01 -4.24
N ARG A 110 2.48 -11.30 -3.12
CA ARG A 110 3.29 -11.58 -1.92
C ARG A 110 2.51 -11.61 -0.62
N PHE A 111 1.39 -10.90 -0.54
CA PHE A 111 0.56 -10.84 0.65
C PHE A 111 -0.90 -11.08 0.26
N PRO A 112 -1.71 -11.67 1.16
CA PRO A 112 -3.16 -11.51 1.09
C PRO A 112 -3.48 -10.02 1.10
N THR A 113 -4.26 -9.56 0.13
CA THR A 113 -4.69 -8.17 0.07
C THR A 113 -6.20 -8.06 0.02
N LEU A 114 -6.71 -6.98 0.61
CA LEU A 114 -8.09 -6.57 0.52
C LEU A 114 -8.12 -5.16 -0.05
N LEU A 115 -8.79 -5.01 -1.20
CA LEU A 115 -8.94 -3.72 -1.85
C LEU A 115 -10.30 -3.12 -1.48
N ILE A 116 -10.29 -1.95 -0.86
CA ILE A 116 -11.48 -1.25 -0.40
C ILE A 116 -11.54 0.11 -1.11
N GLY A 117 -12.36 0.18 -2.14
CA GLY A 117 -12.78 1.44 -2.73
C GLY A 117 -13.96 2.00 -1.94
N TYR A 118 -13.96 3.30 -1.70
CA TYR A 118 -15.15 3.99 -1.23
C TYR A 118 -15.34 5.26 -2.06
N ASP A 119 -16.55 5.35 -2.56
CA ASP A 119 -17.06 6.53 -3.23
C ASP A 119 -17.84 7.33 -2.17
N GLU A 120 -17.59 8.63 -2.12
CA GLU A 120 -18.76 9.49 -2.12
C GLU A 120 -19.23 9.57 -3.57
#